data_AF-A0A4V3UNY4-F1
#
_entry.id   AF-A0A4V3UNY4-F1
#
_cell.length_a   1.000
_cell.length_b   1.000
_cell.length_c   1.000
_cell.angle_alpha   90.00
_cell.angle_beta   90.00
_cell.angle_gamma   90.00
#
_symmetry.space_group_name_H-M   'P 1'
#
loop_
_entity.id
_entity.type
_entity.pdbx_description
1 polymer ?
#
loop_
_entity_poly.entity_id
_entity_poly.type
_entity_poly.pdbx_seq_one_letter_code
_entity_poly.pdbx_strand_id
1 'polypeptide(L)'
;MYPLGKTFLHNKKNDYADRFLQEHEFFPWLKQDASLGDGRGLSGLDVVTSALGFGYPKSELEFYLTILQFISDANKDASKLIDAGRVYDLYKRIEARCHESVTPDISRDTVRLIYLPAYGDEETCWTLPDYCLWEAPADMNVKYSLRAAYDQVKDTKYIIGFFRDTLSIPDAGVYDFLDELAEVQGGGPDIFDHVYNIYQELYKRRTEMDSDVANDIR
;
A
#
# COMPACT_ATOMS: atom_id res chain seq x y z
N MET A 1 -11.88 14.79 18.65
CA MET A 1 -12.79 15.55 17.76
C MET A 1 -12.06 15.72 16.44
N TYR A 2 -12.61 15.23 15.33
CA TYR A 2 -11.96 15.33 14.02
C TYR A 2 -12.15 16.75 13.46
N PRO A 3 -11.12 17.39 12.86
CA PRO A 3 -11.26 18.74 12.32
C PRO A 3 -12.32 18.78 11.22
N LEU A 4 -13.22 19.76 11.25
CA LEU A 4 -14.31 19.89 10.27
C LEU A 4 -13.79 19.93 8.83
N GLY A 5 -12.68 20.65 8.59
CA GLY A 5 -12.00 20.72 7.29
C GLY A 5 -11.39 19.40 6.79
N LYS A 6 -11.42 18.34 7.61
CA LYS A 6 -10.96 16.97 7.27
C LYS A 6 -12.09 15.95 7.33
N THR A 7 -13.34 16.40 7.29
CA THR A 7 -14.52 15.53 7.24
C THR A 7 -15.15 15.52 5.86
N PHE A 8 -15.85 14.43 5.54
CA PHE A 8 -16.49 14.22 4.25
C PHE A 8 -18.01 14.14 4.38
N LEU A 9 -18.72 14.65 3.38
CA LEU A 9 -20.16 14.44 3.28
C LEU A 9 -20.45 13.03 2.78
N HIS A 10 -21.32 12.32 3.50
CA HIS A 10 -21.97 11.13 2.96
C HIS A 10 -23.09 11.58 2.03
N ASN A 11 -22.86 11.48 0.72
CA ASN A 11 -23.79 11.87 -0.34
C ASN A 11 -23.63 10.94 -1.55
N LYS A 12 -24.48 11.07 -2.56
CA LYS A 12 -24.45 10.24 -3.78
C LYS A 12 -23.13 10.28 -4.57
N LYS A 13 -22.27 11.28 -4.36
CA LYS A 13 -20.96 11.34 -5.03
C LYS A 13 -19.92 10.50 -4.30
N ASN A 14 -20.10 10.27 -3.00
CA ASN A 14 -19.14 9.58 -2.14
C ASN A 14 -19.67 8.22 -1.63
N ASP A 15 -20.90 7.83 -1.98
CA ASP A 15 -21.54 6.56 -1.56
C ASP A 15 -20.74 5.32 -1.99
N TYR A 16 -19.95 5.43 -3.06
CA TYR A 16 -19.08 4.35 -3.48
C TYR A 16 -18.04 3.99 -2.43
N ALA A 17 -17.70 4.89 -1.49
CA ALA A 17 -16.78 4.62 -0.39
C ALA A 17 -17.30 3.52 0.55
N ASP A 18 -18.63 3.35 0.62
CA ASP A 18 -19.28 2.33 1.45
C ASP A 18 -18.90 0.91 1.02
N ARG A 19 -18.43 0.71 -0.22
CA ARG A 19 -17.91 -0.60 -0.68
C ARG A 19 -16.55 -0.94 -0.07
N PHE A 20 -15.82 0.06 0.42
CA PHE A 20 -14.47 -0.09 0.95
C PHE A 20 -14.44 -0.01 2.47
N LEU A 21 -15.41 0.66 3.11
CA LEU A 21 -15.44 0.89 4.55
C LEU A 21 -16.37 -0.10 5.25
N GLN A 22 -15.94 -0.64 6.39
CA GLN A 22 -16.74 -1.53 7.23
C GLN A 22 -17.40 -0.75 8.38
N GLU A 23 -18.49 -1.28 8.93
CA GLU A 23 -19.29 -0.62 9.98
C GLU A 23 -18.49 -0.30 11.26
N HIS A 24 -17.49 -1.13 11.57
CA HIS A 24 -16.63 -0.96 12.75
C HIS A 24 -15.39 -0.09 12.49
N GLU A 25 -15.17 0.33 11.25
CA GLU A 25 -14.02 1.16 10.87
C GLU A 25 -14.38 2.63 11.00
N PHE A 26 -13.51 3.38 11.65
CA PHE A 26 -13.69 4.82 11.72
C PHE A 26 -13.36 5.45 10.36
N PHE A 27 -14.31 6.20 9.82
CA PHE A 27 -14.08 7.14 8.73
C PHE A 27 -14.67 8.51 9.12
N PRO A 28 -14.03 9.64 8.76
CA PRO A 28 -14.43 10.96 9.23
C PRO A 28 -15.63 11.51 8.43
N TRP A 29 -16.74 10.77 8.42
CA TRP A 29 -18.01 11.26 7.92
C TRP A 29 -18.51 12.43 8.76
N LEU A 30 -18.94 13.50 8.11
CA LEU A 30 -19.62 14.61 8.76
C LEU A 30 -20.95 14.08 9.32
N LYS A 31 -21.14 14.20 10.64
CA LYS A 31 -22.39 13.80 11.27
C LYS A 31 -23.53 14.66 10.74
N GLN A 32 -24.45 14.04 10.02
CA GLN A 32 -25.66 14.67 9.54
C GLN A 32 -26.79 14.31 10.51
N ASP A 33 -27.56 15.31 10.93
CA ASP A 33 -28.77 15.06 11.71
C ASP A 33 -29.80 14.34 10.81
N ALA A 34 -30.55 13.40 11.37
CA ALA A 34 -31.55 12.62 10.64
C ALA A 34 -32.64 13.52 10.02
N SER A 35 -32.85 14.72 10.60
CA SER A 35 -33.75 15.77 10.09
C SER A 35 -33.29 16.39 8.75
N LEU A 36 -32.02 16.21 8.35
CA LEU A 36 -31.46 16.69 7.08
C LEU A 36 -31.57 15.65 5.94
N GLY A 37 -32.03 14.43 6.24
CA GLY A 37 -32.15 13.33 5.28
C GLY A 37 -33.20 13.55 4.19
N ASP A 38 -34.16 14.45 4.41
CA ASP A 38 -35.04 14.94 3.35
C ASP A 38 -34.20 15.79 2.41
N GLY A 39 -34.06 15.41 1.14
CA GLY A 39 -33.07 15.96 0.17
C GLY A 39 -32.98 17.49 0.01
N ARG A 40 -33.87 18.28 0.63
CA ARG A 40 -33.71 19.73 0.82
C ARG A 40 -32.64 20.09 1.87
N GLY A 41 -32.51 19.35 2.97
CA GLY A 41 -31.51 19.58 4.02
C GLY A 41 -30.07 19.36 3.52
N LEU A 42 -29.86 18.27 2.78
CA LEU A 42 -28.60 17.98 2.09
C LEU A 42 -28.21 19.07 1.09
N SER A 43 -29.17 19.66 0.37
CA SER A 43 -28.89 20.72 -0.60
C SER A 43 -28.38 22.01 0.04
N GLY A 44 -28.88 22.37 1.24
CA GLY A 44 -28.35 23.51 1.99
C GLY A 44 -26.96 23.25 2.57
N LEU A 45 -26.71 22.01 3.03
CA LEU A 45 -25.40 21.60 3.53
C LEU A 45 -24.34 21.56 2.41
N ASP A 46 -24.72 21.12 1.21
CA ASP A 46 -23.86 21.11 0.01
C ASP A 46 -23.41 22.53 -0.35
N VAL A 47 -24.32 23.52 -0.26
CA VAL A 47 -23.99 24.95 -0.46
C VAL A 47 -23.00 25.45 0.58
N VAL A 48 -23.23 25.16 1.86
CA VAL A 48 -22.38 25.65 2.97
C VAL A 48 -20.98 25.02 2.91
N THR A 49 -20.91 23.71 2.73
CA THR A 49 -19.65 22.97 2.66
C THR A 49 -18.83 23.38 1.43
N SER A 50 -19.49 23.59 0.28
CA SER A 50 -18.86 24.15 -0.92
C SER A 50 -18.33 25.57 -0.69
N ALA A 51 -19.11 26.45 -0.06
CA ALA A 51 -18.68 27.83 0.24
C ALA A 51 -17.49 27.90 1.20
N LEU A 52 -17.38 26.92 2.11
CA LEU A 52 -16.32 26.83 3.12
C LEU A 52 -15.15 25.93 2.68
N GLY A 53 -15.25 25.27 1.52
CA GLY A 53 -14.19 24.45 0.95
C GLY A 53 -13.87 23.16 1.70
N PHE A 54 -14.87 22.52 2.33
CA PHE A 54 -14.71 21.21 2.99
C PHE A 54 -15.85 20.26 2.63
N GLY A 55 -15.79 19.00 3.11
CA GLY A 55 -16.85 18.02 2.87
C GLY A 55 -16.69 17.22 1.56
N TYR A 56 -15.74 17.60 0.71
CA TYR A 56 -15.44 16.93 -0.54
C TYR A 56 -13.94 16.64 -0.64
N PRO A 57 -13.55 15.52 -1.27
CA PRO A 57 -12.17 15.30 -1.61
C PRO A 57 -11.69 16.30 -2.67
N LYS A 58 -10.40 16.68 -2.66
CA LYS A 58 -9.87 17.59 -3.70
C LYS A 58 -9.72 16.87 -5.04
N SER A 59 -9.50 15.55 -4.99
CA SER A 59 -9.53 14.67 -6.15
C SER A 59 -9.98 13.27 -5.74
N GLU A 60 -10.48 12.47 -6.69
CA GLU A 60 -10.83 11.08 -6.41
C GLU A 60 -9.61 10.25 -5.97
N LEU A 61 -8.42 10.54 -6.52
CA LEU A 61 -7.18 9.89 -6.09
C LEU A 61 -6.88 10.17 -4.60
N GLU A 62 -6.94 11.44 -4.18
CA GLU A 62 -6.74 11.80 -2.76
C GLU A 62 -7.78 11.10 -1.88
N PHE A 63 -9.02 10.94 -2.37
CA PHE A 63 -10.06 10.25 -1.61
C PHE A 63 -9.77 8.76 -1.45
N TYR A 64 -9.37 8.07 -2.52
CA TYR A 64 -9.00 6.65 -2.44
C TYR A 64 -7.81 6.43 -1.51
N LEU A 65 -6.80 7.30 -1.56
CA LEU A 65 -5.66 7.26 -0.63
C LEU A 65 -6.08 7.52 0.82
N THR A 66 -7.02 8.45 1.02
CA THR A 66 -7.58 8.74 2.34
C THR A 66 -8.33 7.52 2.88
N ILE A 67 -9.16 6.88 2.06
CA ILE A 67 -9.85 5.63 2.44
C ILE A 67 -8.84 4.54 2.80
N LEU A 68 -7.80 4.34 1.98
CA LEU A 68 -6.76 3.35 2.24
C LEU A 68 -6.08 3.60 3.60
N GLN A 69 -5.75 4.85 3.91
CA GLN A 69 -5.17 5.22 5.19
C GLN A 69 -6.12 4.91 6.36
N PHE A 70 -7.40 5.24 6.25
CA PHE A 70 -8.37 4.95 7.31
C PHE A 70 -8.62 3.45 7.50
N ILE A 71 -8.61 2.67 6.41
CA ILE A 71 -8.67 1.20 6.50
C ILE A 71 -7.47 0.68 7.30
N SER A 72 -6.24 1.13 6.98
CA SER A 72 -5.05 0.70 7.73
C SER A 72 -5.06 1.19 9.18
N ASP A 73 -5.46 2.43 9.45
CA ASP A 73 -5.54 2.99 10.80
C ASP A 73 -6.55 2.24 11.69
N ALA A 74 -7.67 1.80 11.11
CA ALA A 74 -8.67 0.99 11.80
C ALA A 74 -8.23 -0.46 11.99
N ASN A 75 -7.38 -0.97 11.08
CA ASN A 75 -6.87 -2.34 11.07
C ASN A 75 -5.35 -2.37 11.22
N LYS A 76 -4.83 -1.72 12.28
CA LYS A 76 -3.38 -1.70 12.55
C LYS A 76 -2.78 -3.10 12.64
N ASP A 77 -3.55 -4.01 13.23
CA ASP A 77 -3.32 -5.44 13.13
C ASP A 77 -3.93 -5.92 11.81
N ALA A 78 -3.09 -6.04 10.78
CA ALA A 78 -3.53 -6.38 9.44
C ALA A 78 -4.14 -7.79 9.34
N SER A 79 -3.81 -8.69 10.26
CA SER A 79 -4.42 -10.04 10.34
C SER A 79 -5.92 -10.00 10.64
N LYS A 80 -6.39 -8.92 11.27
CA LYS A 80 -7.81 -8.69 11.59
C LYS A 80 -8.58 -8.04 10.44
N LEU A 81 -7.90 -7.68 9.35
CA LEU A 81 -8.54 -7.03 8.22
C LEU A 81 -9.59 -7.97 7.61
N ILE A 82 -10.85 -7.58 7.75
CA ILE A 82 -11.95 -8.29 7.12
C ILE A 82 -12.01 -7.89 5.65
N ASP A 83 -12.08 -8.90 4.78
CA ASP A 83 -12.17 -8.78 3.33
C ASP A 83 -11.02 -7.94 2.72
N ALA A 84 -9.83 -8.53 2.65
CA ALA A 84 -8.68 -7.91 1.97
C ALA A 84 -8.94 -7.61 0.48
N GLY A 85 -9.95 -8.25 -0.14
CA GLY A 85 -10.34 -8.01 -1.53
C GLY A 85 -10.68 -6.54 -1.81
N ARG A 86 -11.29 -5.84 -0.84
CA ARG A 86 -11.61 -4.42 -0.97
C ARG A 86 -10.38 -3.53 -1.06
N VAL A 87 -9.26 -3.92 -0.44
CA VAL A 87 -7.98 -3.20 -0.54
C VAL A 87 -7.40 -3.38 -1.94
N TYR A 88 -7.46 -4.58 -2.50
CA TYR A 88 -7.01 -4.84 -3.86
C TYR A 88 -7.87 -4.09 -4.89
N ASP A 89 -9.18 -4.04 -4.68
CA ASP A 89 -10.07 -3.23 -5.52
C ASP A 89 -9.80 -1.73 -5.37
N LEU A 90 -9.41 -1.28 -4.19
CA LEU A 90 -8.99 0.11 -3.96
C LEU A 90 -7.69 0.42 -4.71
N TYR A 91 -6.71 -0.50 -4.72
CA TYR A 91 -5.49 -0.38 -5.52
C TYR A 91 -5.79 -0.24 -7.02
N LYS A 92 -6.72 -1.04 -7.57
CA LYS A 92 -7.15 -0.89 -8.97
C LYS A 92 -7.71 0.50 -9.27
N ARG A 93 -8.44 1.11 -8.32
CA ARG A 93 -8.97 2.47 -8.48
C ARG A 93 -7.88 3.52 -8.41
N ILE A 94 -6.93 3.35 -7.50
CA ILE A 94 -5.76 4.23 -7.36
C ILE A 94 -4.91 4.17 -8.62
N GLU A 95 -4.59 2.98 -9.13
CA GLU A 95 -3.88 2.76 -10.40
C GLU A 95 -4.53 3.53 -11.56
N ALA A 96 -5.83 3.34 -11.75
CA ALA A 96 -6.57 4.01 -12.83
C ALA A 96 -6.45 5.54 -12.73
N ARG A 97 -6.59 6.10 -11.53
CA ARG A 97 -6.49 7.57 -11.33
C ARG A 97 -5.05 8.09 -11.41
N CYS A 98 -4.05 7.30 -11.05
CA CYS A 98 -2.64 7.67 -11.29
C CYS A 98 -2.33 7.75 -12.79
N HIS A 99 -2.82 6.80 -13.60
CA HIS A 99 -2.62 6.80 -15.05
C HIS A 99 -3.34 7.95 -15.78
N GLU A 100 -4.51 8.35 -15.29
CA GLU A 100 -5.27 9.48 -15.84
C GLU A 100 -4.77 10.85 -15.35
N SER A 101 -3.87 10.88 -14.36
CA SER A 101 -3.35 12.11 -13.79
C SER A 101 -2.49 12.90 -14.79
N VAL A 102 -2.58 14.22 -14.74
CA VAL A 102 -1.70 15.13 -15.50
C VAL A 102 -0.26 15.06 -14.99
N THR A 103 -0.07 14.64 -13.73
CA THR A 103 1.23 14.47 -13.09
C THR A 103 1.33 13.05 -12.50
N PRO A 104 1.53 12.01 -13.35
CA PRO A 104 1.56 10.62 -12.91
C PRO A 104 2.61 10.36 -11.83
N ASP A 105 3.82 10.88 -11.99
CA ASP A 105 4.93 10.60 -11.06
C ASP A 105 4.64 11.12 -9.64
N ILE A 106 4.20 12.38 -9.53
CA ILE A 106 3.78 12.95 -8.23
C ILE A 106 2.61 12.15 -7.63
N SER A 107 1.70 11.67 -8.47
CA SER A 107 0.53 10.90 -8.03
C SER A 107 0.94 9.53 -7.48
N ARG A 108 1.94 8.90 -8.10
CA ARG A 108 2.49 7.62 -7.65
C ARG A 108 3.20 7.73 -6.30
N ASP A 109 4.01 8.77 -6.12
CA ASP A 109 4.73 9.04 -4.87
C ASP A 109 3.82 9.31 -3.66
N THR A 110 2.53 9.61 -3.89
CA THR A 110 1.55 9.77 -2.82
C THR A 110 1.02 8.44 -2.27
N VAL A 111 1.20 7.33 -2.98
CA VAL A 111 0.86 6.00 -2.49
C VAL A 111 1.95 5.56 -1.52
N ARG A 112 1.62 5.44 -0.24
CA ARG A 112 2.59 5.14 0.81
C ARG A 112 2.32 3.85 1.58
N LEU A 113 1.31 3.09 1.18
CA LEU A 113 0.79 2.02 2.02
C LEU A 113 0.46 0.78 1.21
N ILE A 114 1.14 -0.31 1.55
CA ILE A 114 0.98 -1.62 0.94
C ILE A 114 0.46 -2.58 2.01
N TYR A 115 -0.66 -3.23 1.73
CA TYR A 115 -1.11 -4.40 2.47
C TYR A 115 -0.27 -5.59 2.02
N LEU A 116 0.29 -6.34 2.96
CA LEU A 116 1.06 -7.54 2.66
C LEU A 116 0.26 -8.74 3.18
N PRO A 117 -0.30 -9.60 2.32
CA PRO A 117 -0.92 -10.84 2.76
C PRO A 117 0.16 -11.78 3.34
N ALA A 118 -0.20 -12.65 4.28
CA ALA A 118 0.72 -13.66 4.81
C ALA A 118 1.28 -14.58 3.70
N TYR A 119 2.58 -14.88 3.77
CA TYR A 119 3.27 -15.77 2.84
C TYR A 119 4.52 -16.36 3.47
N GLY A 120 4.83 -17.63 3.19
CA GLY A 120 5.94 -18.30 3.87
C GLY A 120 5.76 -18.29 5.38
N ASP A 121 6.75 -17.76 6.09
CA ASP A 121 6.73 -17.55 7.55
C ASP A 121 6.33 -16.11 7.93
N GLU A 122 6.08 -15.23 6.95
CA GLU A 122 5.70 -13.83 7.19
C GLU A 122 4.20 -13.71 7.50
N GLU A 123 3.90 -12.99 8.58
CA GLU A 123 2.53 -12.64 8.96
C GLU A 123 2.00 -11.48 8.10
N THR A 124 0.68 -11.41 7.96
CA THR A 124 0.01 -10.30 7.28
C THR A 124 0.34 -8.97 7.97
N CYS A 125 0.77 -7.95 7.22
CA CYS A 125 1.12 -6.65 7.77
C CYS A 125 0.77 -5.48 6.83
N TRP A 126 0.93 -4.25 7.33
CA TRP A 126 0.95 -3.04 6.52
C TRP A 126 2.40 -2.56 6.42
N THR A 127 2.85 -2.22 5.21
CA THR A 127 4.22 -1.78 4.95
C THR A 127 4.26 -0.58 4.01
N LEU A 128 5.46 0.01 3.84
CA LEU A 128 5.72 1.10 2.91
C LEU A 128 6.37 0.55 1.63
N PRO A 129 6.16 1.19 0.46
CA PRO A 129 6.83 0.85 -0.79
C PRO A 129 8.35 0.63 -0.67
N ASP A 130 9.03 1.45 0.14
CA ASP A 130 10.50 1.40 0.31
C ASP A 130 11.01 0.09 0.95
N TYR A 131 10.14 -0.63 1.66
CA TYR A 131 10.43 -1.93 2.27
C TYR A 131 10.00 -3.11 1.39
N CYS A 132 9.67 -2.85 0.13
CA CYS A 132 9.17 -3.86 -0.79
C CYS A 132 10.06 -4.01 -2.01
N LEU A 133 10.17 -5.25 -2.48
CA LEU A 133 10.77 -5.63 -3.74
C LEU A 133 9.76 -6.45 -4.52
N TRP A 134 9.78 -6.36 -5.85
CA TRP A 134 8.88 -7.13 -6.69
C TRP A 134 9.35 -8.60 -6.77
N GLU A 135 10.49 -8.88 -7.42
CA GLU A 135 11.18 -10.17 -7.35
C GLU A 135 12.26 -10.18 -6.26
N ALA A 136 12.03 -10.91 -5.16
CA ALA A 136 13.03 -11.17 -4.13
C ALA A 136 12.84 -12.57 -3.53
N PRO A 137 13.86 -13.19 -2.93
CA PRO A 137 13.67 -14.37 -2.08
C PRO A 137 12.61 -14.11 -1.00
N ALA A 138 11.76 -15.11 -0.76
CA ALA A 138 10.63 -14.95 0.17
C ALA A 138 11.08 -14.87 1.63
N ASP A 139 12.30 -15.30 1.93
CA ASP A 139 12.92 -15.41 3.25
C ASP A 139 13.81 -14.22 3.60
N MET A 140 13.79 -13.12 2.84
CA MET A 140 14.49 -11.88 3.19
C MET A 140 13.86 -11.21 4.43
N ASN A 141 14.71 -10.77 5.36
CA ASN A 141 14.32 -10.09 6.59
C ASN A 141 14.20 -8.57 6.40
N VAL A 142 15.04 -7.96 5.55
CA VAL A 142 15.13 -6.49 5.42
C VAL A 142 14.00 -5.93 4.54
N LYS A 143 13.63 -6.66 3.48
CA LYS A 143 12.59 -6.25 2.53
C LYS A 143 11.68 -7.40 2.15
N TYR A 144 10.42 -7.06 1.92
CA TYR A 144 9.38 -8.02 1.57
C TYR A 144 9.33 -8.32 0.06
N SER A 145 9.14 -9.59 -0.28
CA SER A 145 8.93 -10.05 -1.65
C SER A 145 7.44 -9.96 -2.02
N LEU A 146 7.06 -8.92 -2.76
CA LEU A 146 5.68 -8.74 -3.18
C LEU A 146 5.21 -9.83 -4.12
N ARG A 147 6.07 -10.33 -5.02
CA ARG A 147 5.66 -11.46 -5.86
C ARG A 147 5.34 -12.69 -5.04
N ALA A 148 6.18 -13.04 -4.06
CA ALA A 148 5.93 -14.19 -3.20
C ALA A 148 4.64 -14.01 -2.39
N ALA A 149 4.41 -12.81 -1.85
CA ALA A 149 3.21 -12.48 -1.09
C ALA A 149 1.93 -12.61 -1.93
N TYR A 150 1.97 -12.09 -3.16
CA TYR A 150 0.80 -11.97 -4.00
C TYR A 150 0.56 -13.13 -4.95
N ASP A 151 1.50 -14.10 -5.06
CA ASP A 151 1.33 -15.28 -5.93
C ASP A 151 0.08 -16.11 -5.58
N GLN A 152 -0.28 -16.13 -4.29
CA GLN A 152 -1.44 -16.88 -3.78
C GLN A 152 -2.77 -16.11 -3.94
N VAL A 153 -2.72 -14.82 -4.30
CA VAL A 153 -3.90 -13.97 -4.42
C VAL A 153 -4.57 -14.19 -5.78
N LYS A 154 -5.89 -14.35 -5.81
CA LYS A 154 -6.63 -14.46 -7.09
C LYS A 154 -6.59 -13.14 -7.85
N ASP A 155 -6.53 -13.18 -9.18
CA ASP A 155 -6.41 -12.00 -10.07
C ASP A 155 -5.10 -11.20 -9.95
N THR A 156 -3.97 -11.89 -9.83
CA THR A 156 -2.61 -11.30 -9.76
C THR A 156 -2.26 -10.35 -10.90
N LYS A 157 -2.86 -10.48 -12.09
CA LYS A 157 -2.48 -9.69 -13.28
C LYS A 157 -2.59 -8.17 -13.06
N TYR A 158 -3.60 -7.71 -12.31
CA TYR A 158 -3.78 -6.28 -12.01
C TYR A 158 -2.83 -5.80 -10.92
N ILE A 159 -2.53 -6.70 -9.98
CA ILE A 159 -1.63 -6.42 -8.87
C ILE A 159 -0.20 -6.18 -9.38
N ILE A 160 0.22 -6.91 -10.41
CA ILE A 160 1.51 -6.70 -11.07
C ILE A 160 1.61 -5.28 -11.65
N GLY A 161 0.60 -4.83 -12.41
CA GLY A 161 0.59 -3.49 -13.01
C GLY A 161 0.62 -2.39 -11.96
N PHE A 162 -0.13 -2.56 -10.87
CA PHE A 162 -0.07 -1.62 -9.75
C PHE A 162 1.34 -1.52 -9.14
N PHE A 163 1.97 -2.63 -8.77
CA PHE A 163 3.27 -2.57 -8.10
C PHE A 163 4.41 -2.18 -9.04
N ARG A 164 4.45 -2.73 -10.25
CA ARG A 164 5.55 -2.48 -11.19
C ARG A 164 5.37 -1.19 -11.98
N ASP A 165 4.18 -0.97 -12.54
CA ASP A 165 3.96 0.13 -13.50
C ASP A 165 3.51 1.42 -12.79
N THR A 166 2.76 1.28 -11.69
CA THR A 166 2.32 2.45 -10.89
C THR A 166 3.32 2.78 -9.80
N LEU A 167 3.66 1.86 -8.91
CA LEU A 167 4.55 2.14 -7.78
C LEU A 167 6.04 2.04 -8.12
N SER A 168 6.39 1.54 -9.31
CA SER A 168 7.78 1.37 -9.74
C SER A 168 8.62 0.56 -8.74
N ILE A 169 8.01 -0.42 -8.07
CA ILE A 169 8.72 -1.29 -7.12
C ILE A 169 9.79 -2.09 -7.89
N PRO A 170 11.08 -1.97 -7.51
CA PRO A 170 12.16 -2.64 -8.21
C PRO A 170 12.26 -4.12 -7.85
N ASP A 171 12.95 -4.88 -8.70
CA ASP A 171 13.42 -6.23 -8.38
C ASP A 171 14.64 -6.16 -7.45
N ALA A 172 14.92 -7.22 -6.70
CA ALA A 172 16.07 -7.29 -5.79
C ALA A 172 17.40 -7.08 -6.52
N GLY A 173 18.12 -6.04 -6.14
CA GLY A 173 19.45 -5.72 -6.62
C GLY A 173 20.55 -6.21 -5.68
N VAL A 174 21.80 -6.01 -6.10
CA VAL A 174 22.99 -6.39 -5.31
C VAL A 174 22.97 -5.78 -3.91
N TYR A 175 22.64 -4.49 -3.80
CA TYR A 175 22.66 -3.78 -2.53
C TYR A 175 21.61 -4.31 -1.55
N ASP A 176 20.44 -4.75 -2.03
CA ASP A 176 19.42 -5.35 -1.16
C ASP A 176 19.92 -6.65 -0.52
N PHE A 177 20.69 -7.45 -1.25
CA PHE A 177 21.32 -8.66 -0.71
C PHE A 177 22.50 -8.38 0.23
N LEU A 178 23.23 -7.28 0.02
CA LEU A 178 24.29 -6.87 0.94
C LEU A 178 23.71 -6.35 2.26
N ASP A 179 22.62 -5.57 2.20
CA ASP A 179 21.88 -5.12 3.37
C ASP A 179 21.33 -6.32 4.16
N GLU A 180 20.78 -7.32 3.46
CA GLU A 180 20.32 -8.58 4.05
C GLU A 180 21.47 -9.34 4.75
N LEU A 181 22.63 -9.48 4.10
CA LEU A 181 23.79 -10.12 4.73
C LEU A 181 24.25 -9.37 5.99
N ALA A 182 24.21 -8.03 5.97
CA ALA A 182 24.59 -7.23 7.12
C ALA A 182 23.66 -7.46 8.33
N GLU A 183 22.36 -7.64 8.07
CA GLU A 183 21.38 -7.96 9.11
C GLU A 183 21.59 -9.37 9.68
N VAL A 184 21.85 -10.35 8.81
CA VAL A 184 21.95 -11.77 9.19
C VAL A 184 23.27 -12.09 9.92
N GLN A 185 24.33 -11.28 9.78
CA GLN A 185 25.63 -11.47 10.46
C GLN A 185 25.54 -11.51 12.01
N GLY A 186 24.43 -11.07 12.61
CA GLY A 186 24.17 -11.17 14.05
C GLY A 186 23.44 -12.45 14.52
N GLY A 187 23.08 -13.36 13.61
CA GLY A 187 22.17 -14.48 13.88
C GLY A 187 22.81 -15.75 14.47
N GLY A 188 21.94 -16.66 14.94
CA GLY A 188 22.31 -17.98 15.50
C GLY A 188 22.61 -19.05 14.42
N PRO A 189 22.92 -20.30 14.83
CA PRO A 189 23.39 -21.36 13.92
C PRO A 189 22.40 -21.78 12.82
N ASP A 190 21.11 -21.44 12.93
CA ASP A 190 20.07 -21.77 11.95
C ASP A 190 20.06 -20.86 10.70
N ILE A 191 20.93 -19.84 10.64
CA ILE A 191 21.00 -18.89 9.50
C ILE A 191 21.83 -19.41 8.31
N PHE A 192 22.53 -20.54 8.44
CA PHE A 192 23.54 -20.95 7.45
C PHE A 192 22.94 -21.15 6.05
N ASP A 193 21.79 -21.82 5.97
CA ASP A 193 21.10 -22.06 4.69
C ASP A 193 20.64 -20.74 4.05
N HIS A 194 20.14 -19.82 4.86
CA HIS A 194 19.72 -18.49 4.41
C HIS A 194 20.89 -17.65 3.90
N VAL A 195 21.99 -17.57 4.67
CA VAL A 195 23.24 -16.90 4.25
C VAL A 195 23.76 -17.50 2.95
N TYR A 196 23.78 -18.82 2.84
CA TYR A 196 24.21 -19.51 1.62
C TYR A 196 23.33 -19.14 0.42
N ASN A 197 22.01 -19.10 0.59
CA ASN A 197 21.09 -18.67 -0.47
C ASN A 197 21.35 -17.23 -0.93
N ILE A 198 21.61 -16.31 0.00
CA ILE A 198 21.94 -14.91 -0.34
C ILE A 198 23.25 -14.85 -1.14
N TYR A 199 24.29 -15.59 -0.72
CA TYR A 199 25.54 -15.66 -1.48
C TYR A 199 25.34 -16.23 -2.89
N GLN A 200 24.46 -17.22 -3.08
CA GLN A 200 24.12 -17.72 -4.42
C GLN A 200 23.44 -16.65 -5.28
N GLU A 201 22.53 -15.87 -4.72
CA GLU A 201 21.87 -14.77 -5.43
C GLU A 201 22.83 -13.63 -5.80
N LEU A 202 23.76 -13.29 -4.91
CA LEU A 202 24.86 -12.36 -5.17
C LEU A 202 25.79 -12.88 -6.27
N TYR A 203 26.16 -14.17 -6.21
CA TYR A 203 27.03 -14.79 -7.21
C TYR A 203 26.41 -14.77 -8.61
N LYS A 204 25.10 -15.01 -8.72
CA LYS A 204 24.37 -14.91 -10.00
C LYS A 204 24.39 -13.50 -10.57
N ARG A 205 24.32 -12.47 -9.72
CA ARG A 205 24.31 -11.04 -10.10
C ARG A 205 25.70 -10.41 -10.15
N ARG A 206 26.76 -11.20 -10.06
CA ARG A 206 28.14 -10.72 -10.04
C ARG A 206 28.51 -9.84 -11.24
N THR A 207 27.89 -10.06 -12.40
CA THR A 207 28.13 -9.26 -13.61
C THR A 207 27.57 -7.85 -13.54
N GLU A 208 26.68 -7.58 -12.59
CA GLU A 208 26.03 -6.28 -12.36
C GLU A 208 26.75 -5.46 -11.28
N MET A 209 27.76 -6.05 -10.63
CA MET A 209 28.53 -5.42 -9.56
C MET A 209 29.65 -4.53 -10.10
N ASP A 210 29.87 -3.39 -9.43
CA ASP A 210 31.11 -2.63 -9.60
C ASP A 210 32.32 -3.48 -9.23
N SER A 211 33.46 -3.22 -9.88
CA SER A 211 34.68 -4.03 -9.71
C SER A 211 35.14 -4.17 -8.27
N ASP A 212 34.86 -3.16 -7.44
CA ASP A 212 35.28 -3.12 -6.05
C ASP A 212 34.41 -4.06 -5.19
N VAL A 213 33.08 -4.03 -5.36
CA VAL A 213 32.14 -4.94 -4.68
C VAL A 213 32.33 -6.40 -5.13
N ALA A 214 32.63 -6.61 -6.42
CA ALA A 214 32.86 -7.94 -6.97
C ALA A 214 34.12 -8.64 -6.43
N ASN A 215 35.07 -7.88 -5.86
CA ASN A 215 36.30 -8.40 -5.26
C ASN A 215 36.13 -8.76 -3.78
N ASP A 216 35.24 -8.09 -3.05
CA ASP A 216 34.99 -8.31 -1.62
C ASP A 216 34.13 -9.56 -1.32
N ILE A 217 33.38 -10.05 -2.31
CA ILE A 217 32.51 -11.25 -2.19
C ILE A 217 33.28 -12.57 -2.43
N ARG A 218 34.61 -12.50 -2.57
CA ARG A 218 35.46 -13.61 -3.01
C ARG A 218 36.10 -14.36 -1.84
#